data_AF-A0A6P0RLN3-F1
#
_entry.id   AF-A0A6P0RLN3-F1
#
_cell.length_a   1.000
_cell.length_b   1.000
_cell.length_c   1.000
_cell.angle_alpha   90.00
_cell.angle_beta   90.00
_cell.angle_gamma   90.00
#
_symmetry.space_group_name_H-M   'P 1'
#
loop_
_entity.id
_entity.type
_entity.pdbx_description
1 polymer ?
#
loop_
_entity_poly.entity_id
_entity_poly.type
_entity_poly.pdbx_seq_one_letter_code
_entity_poly.pdbx_strand_id
1 'polypeptide(L)'
;MEKIRQSIKQGKPRKDDKDSRVNIFIYQPNTDEELYIDITTAKPNKTEFAALRRKMLRWCGLRFSQHKQANIKTYIAIPYNPYHPRPYTRWTANECDVKNELLIQENFWNECAGEEVYEDLLNIFREVGVEMKSKIDQWIKSKYK
;
A
#
# COMPACT_ATOMS: atom_id res chain seq x y z
N MET A 1 3.46 8.54 15.41
CA MET A 1 3.30 9.79 14.63
C MET A 1 3.33 11.03 15.51
N GLU A 2 2.61 11.07 16.65
CA GLU A 2 2.52 12.28 17.48
C GLU A 2 3.86 12.85 17.96
N LYS A 3 4.82 11.99 18.36
CA LYS A 3 6.18 12.43 18.71
C LYS A 3 6.87 13.18 17.56
N ILE A 4 6.71 12.72 16.32
CA ILE A 4 7.25 13.38 15.12
C ILE A 4 6.57 14.73 14.96
N ARG A 5 5.24 14.77 15.06
CA ARG A 5 4.46 16.01 14.97
C ARG A 5 4.94 17.05 15.98
N GLN A 6 5.21 16.66 17.22
CA GLN A 6 5.68 17.58 18.27
C GLN A 6 7.09 18.11 17.99
N SER A 7 8.01 17.25 17.56
CA SER A 7 9.43 17.59 17.40
C SER A 7 9.81 18.21 16.05
N ILE A 8 9.02 17.99 14.99
CA ILE A 8 9.38 18.40 13.64
C ILE A 8 9.35 19.93 13.49
N LYS A 9 10.35 20.45 12.76
CA LYS A 9 10.46 21.87 12.42
C LYS A 9 9.87 22.13 11.04
N GLN A 10 9.49 23.38 10.78
CA GLN A 10 9.05 23.78 9.46
C GLN A 10 10.17 23.56 8.43
N GLY A 11 9.83 22.92 7.32
CA GLY A 11 10.76 22.59 6.24
C GLY A 11 10.26 23.09 4.89
N LYS A 12 11.17 23.12 3.90
CA LYS A 12 10.81 23.38 2.50
C LYS A 12 10.87 22.07 1.72
N PRO A 13 9.87 21.76 0.87
CA PRO A 13 9.90 20.57 0.04
C PRO A 13 11.08 20.61 -0.94
N ARG A 14 11.75 19.46 -1.10
CA ARG A 14 12.84 19.26 -2.05
C ARG A 14 12.37 18.35 -3.18
N LYS A 15 12.50 18.81 -4.43
CA LYS A 15 11.98 18.09 -5.61
C LYS A 15 12.75 16.79 -5.92
N ASP A 16 13.99 16.70 -5.46
CA ASP A 16 14.93 15.60 -5.70
C ASP A 16 14.95 14.54 -4.58
N ASP A 17 14.12 14.71 -3.56
CA ASP A 17 14.02 13.77 -2.45
C ASP A 17 13.27 12.50 -2.86
N LYS A 18 14.01 11.47 -3.30
CA LYS A 18 13.43 10.20 -3.80
C LYS A 18 12.53 9.50 -2.78
N ASP A 19 12.83 9.68 -1.50
CA ASP A 19 12.10 9.08 -0.39
C ASP A 19 10.79 9.82 -0.07
N SER A 20 10.47 10.91 -0.80
CA SER A 20 9.17 11.59 -0.72
C SER A 20 8.09 10.96 -1.61
N ARG A 21 8.45 10.00 -2.47
CA ARG A 21 7.51 9.35 -3.40
C ARG A 21 6.74 8.21 -2.72
N VAL A 22 5.42 8.26 -2.86
CA VAL A 22 4.48 7.18 -2.48
C VAL A 22 4.06 6.39 -3.72
N ASN A 23 3.59 5.15 -3.56
CA ASN A 23 3.01 4.41 -4.68
C ASN A 23 1.58 4.90 -4.99
N ILE A 24 0.78 5.06 -3.94
CA ILE A 24 -0.59 5.58 -4.05
C ILE A 24 -0.76 6.70 -3.03
N PHE A 25 -1.31 7.81 -3.49
CA PHE A 25 -1.77 8.94 -2.69
C PHE A 25 -3.27 9.09 -2.90
N ILE A 26 -4.04 9.10 -1.81
CA ILE A 26 -5.48 9.38 -1.86
C ILE A 26 -5.74 10.56 -0.92
N TYR A 27 -6.47 11.53 -1.42
CA TYR A 27 -6.95 12.66 -0.63
C TYR A 27 -8.47 12.54 -0.51
N GLN A 28 -8.97 12.62 0.73
CA GLN A 28 -10.39 12.60 1.05
C GLN A 28 -10.84 14.04 1.40
N PRO A 29 -11.47 14.77 0.48
CA PRO A 29 -11.78 16.19 0.70
C PRO A 29 -12.77 16.43 1.85
N ASN A 30 -13.66 15.47 2.11
CA ASN A 30 -14.69 15.58 3.14
C ASN A 30 -14.13 15.54 4.57
N THR A 31 -13.00 14.86 4.76
CA THR A 31 -12.34 14.64 6.08
C THR A 31 -10.99 15.35 6.18
N ASP A 32 -10.53 15.97 5.09
CA ASP A 32 -9.16 16.47 4.90
C ASP A 32 -8.09 15.40 5.21
N GLU A 33 -8.43 14.12 5.02
CA GLU A 33 -7.54 13.00 5.29
C GLU A 33 -6.69 12.65 4.06
N GLU A 34 -5.40 12.46 4.29
CA GLU A 34 -4.45 12.03 3.28
C GLU A 34 -3.93 10.61 3.58
N LEU A 35 -4.09 9.70 2.62
CA LEU A 35 -3.64 8.31 2.69
C LEU A 35 -2.37 8.14 1.84
N TYR A 36 -1.32 7.61 2.46
CA TYR A 36 -0.01 7.39 1.86
C TYR A 36 0.29 5.89 1.87
N ILE A 37 0.31 5.26 0.70
CA ILE A 37 0.36 3.79 0.62
C ILE A 37 1.61 3.35 -0.15
N ASP A 38 2.34 2.38 0.40
CA ASP A 38 3.42 1.65 -0.28
C ASP A 38 2.99 0.20 -0.53
N ILE A 39 3.06 -0.25 -1.78
CA ILE A 39 2.73 -1.62 -2.17
C ILE A 39 3.97 -2.49 -2.01
N THR A 40 3.81 -3.64 -1.37
CA THR A 40 4.89 -4.62 -1.22
C THR A 40 4.45 -6.01 -1.67
N THR A 41 5.42 -6.91 -1.75
CA THR A 41 5.18 -8.30 -2.08
C THR A 41 4.39 -9.00 -0.97
N ALA A 42 3.76 -10.13 -1.29
CA ALA A 42 2.91 -10.86 -0.34
C ALA A 42 3.65 -11.41 0.89
N LYS A 43 4.98 -11.44 0.88
CA LYS A 43 5.77 -12.17 1.88
C LYS A 43 7.03 -11.39 2.30
N PRO A 44 6.94 -10.13 2.76
CA PRO A 44 8.12 -9.36 3.09
C PRO A 44 8.91 -9.99 4.25
N ASN A 45 10.22 -9.86 4.21
CA ASN A 45 11.12 -10.24 5.29
C ASN A 45 11.24 -9.10 6.33
N LYS A 46 11.93 -9.36 7.45
CA LYS A 46 12.10 -8.39 8.53
C LYS A 46 12.75 -7.08 8.09
N THR A 47 13.81 -7.18 7.30
CA THR A 47 14.55 -6.02 6.80
C THR A 47 13.67 -5.14 5.90
N GLU A 48 12.85 -5.77 5.06
CA GLU A 48 11.88 -5.08 4.20
C GLU A 48 10.82 -4.36 5.04
N PHE A 49 10.22 -5.02 6.03
CA PHE A 49 9.25 -4.36 6.94
C PHE A 49 9.87 -3.19 7.69
N ALA A 50 11.09 -3.33 8.21
CA ALA A 50 11.78 -2.26 8.90
C ALA A 50 12.05 -1.06 7.97
N ALA A 51 12.39 -1.31 6.69
CA ALA A 51 12.57 -0.26 5.69
C ALA A 51 11.25 0.46 5.37
N LEU A 52 10.16 -0.29 5.17
CA LEU A 52 8.82 0.25 4.92
C LEU A 52 8.36 1.14 6.08
N ARG A 53 8.49 0.68 7.34
CA ARG A 53 8.12 1.50 8.50
C ARG A 53 8.92 2.79 8.61
N ARG A 54 10.23 2.74 8.36
CA ARG A 54 11.04 3.97 8.30
C ARG A 54 10.54 4.93 7.23
N LYS A 55 10.18 4.41 6.06
CA LYS A 55 9.61 5.20 4.96
C LYS A 55 8.29 5.88 5.37
N MET A 56 7.38 5.14 6.01
CA MET A 56 6.10 5.69 6.52
C MET A 56 6.32 6.82 7.52
N LEU A 57 7.16 6.61 8.53
CA LEU A 57 7.48 7.63 9.53
C LEU A 57 8.14 8.87 8.90
N ARG A 58 8.96 8.66 7.87
CA ARG A 58 9.59 9.74 7.11
C ARG A 58 8.55 10.56 6.34
N TRP A 59 7.56 9.92 5.71
CA TRP A 59 6.45 10.64 5.08
C TRP A 59 5.67 11.49 6.08
N CYS A 60 5.40 10.96 7.27
CA CYS A 60 4.81 11.77 8.34
C CYS A 60 5.64 13.00 8.65
N GLY A 61 6.96 12.84 8.83
CA GLY A 61 7.86 13.95 9.11
C GLY A 61 7.89 14.99 7.99
N LEU A 62 7.99 14.55 6.74
CA LEU A 62 7.96 15.44 5.57
C LEU A 62 6.65 16.23 5.50
N ARG A 63 5.50 15.55 5.66
CA ARG A 63 4.20 16.21 5.56
C ARG A 63 3.97 17.17 6.72
N PHE A 64 4.27 16.76 7.95
CA PHE A 64 4.16 17.62 9.13
C PHE A 64 5.12 18.81 9.11
N SER A 65 6.28 18.70 8.45
CA SER A 65 7.19 19.84 8.25
C SER A 65 6.61 20.93 7.36
N GLN A 66 5.64 20.60 6.52
CA GLN A 66 4.93 21.55 5.65
C GLN A 66 3.61 22.02 6.29
N HIS A 67 2.86 21.09 6.87
CA HIS A 67 1.60 21.35 7.56
C HIS A 67 1.51 20.51 8.84
N LYS A 68 1.79 21.13 9.98
CA LYS A 68 1.91 20.43 11.27
C LYS A 68 0.62 19.74 11.72
N GLN A 69 -0.54 20.24 11.29
CA GLN A 69 -1.86 19.71 11.63
C GLN A 69 -2.45 18.78 10.54
N ALA A 70 -1.68 18.41 9.52
CA ALA A 70 -2.18 17.50 8.48
C ALA A 70 -2.75 16.21 9.09
N ASN A 71 -3.94 15.81 8.62
CA ASN A 71 -4.55 14.53 8.97
C ASN A 71 -4.03 13.47 8.00
N ILE A 72 -3.10 12.64 8.46
CA ILE A 72 -2.42 11.67 7.61
C ILE A 72 -2.56 10.26 8.17
N LYS A 73 -2.72 9.30 7.25
CA LYS A 73 -2.52 7.88 7.54
C LYS A 73 -1.55 7.28 6.53
N THR A 74 -0.74 6.35 7.01
CA THR A 74 0.24 5.64 6.19
C THR A 74 -0.06 4.16 6.24
N TYR A 75 -0.02 3.49 5.09
CA TYR A 75 -0.27 2.05 4.99
C TYR A 75 0.80 1.31 4.18
N ILE A 76 1.07 0.07 4.58
CA ILE A 76 1.72 -0.93 3.75
C ILE A 76 0.60 -1.76 3.13
N ALA A 77 0.61 -1.89 1.81
CA ALA A 77 -0.38 -2.65 1.07
C ALA A 77 0.19 -3.97 0.53
N ILE A 78 -0.54 -5.05 0.74
CA ILE A 78 -0.31 -6.36 0.15
C ILE A 78 -1.52 -6.70 -0.75
N PRO A 79 -1.36 -6.71 -2.09
CA PRO A 79 -2.50 -6.78 -3.00
C PRO A 79 -3.34 -8.05 -2.92
N TYR A 80 -2.78 -9.15 -2.40
CA TYR A 80 -3.48 -10.41 -2.22
C TYR A 80 -2.92 -11.20 -1.03
N ASN A 81 -3.78 -11.99 -0.39
CA ASN A 81 -3.38 -12.88 0.70
C ASN A 81 -2.91 -14.24 0.12
N PRO A 82 -1.63 -14.62 0.23
CA PRO A 82 -1.12 -15.88 -0.30
C PRO A 82 -1.57 -17.11 0.51
N TYR A 83 -2.26 -16.91 1.63
CA TYR A 83 -2.78 -17.97 2.50
C TYR A 83 -4.31 -18.12 2.40
N HIS A 84 -4.97 -17.30 1.56
CA HIS A 84 -6.42 -17.30 1.39
C HIS A 84 -6.96 -18.74 1.17
N PRO A 85 -8.07 -19.14 1.81
CA PRO A 85 -8.98 -18.33 2.64
C PRO A 85 -8.53 -18.17 4.11
N ARG A 86 -7.37 -18.73 4.50
CA ARG A 86 -6.86 -18.54 5.87
C ARG A 86 -6.39 -17.09 6.07
N PRO A 87 -6.53 -16.53 7.28
CA PRO A 87 -6.03 -15.20 7.59
C PRO A 87 -4.54 -15.06 7.26
N TYR A 88 -4.12 -13.83 6.94
CA TYR A 88 -2.72 -13.56 6.71
C TYR A 88 -1.90 -13.71 8.00
N THR A 89 -1.16 -14.82 8.11
CA THR A 89 -0.31 -15.09 9.29
C THR A 89 1.15 -15.18 8.84
N ARG A 90 1.90 -14.08 9.01
CA ARG A 90 3.32 -14.00 8.70
C ARG A 90 4.06 -13.50 9.93
N TRP A 91 4.97 -14.31 10.48
CA TRP A 91 5.73 -13.96 11.68
C TRP A 91 6.55 -12.67 11.54
N THR A 92 7.01 -12.34 10.33
CA THR A 92 7.71 -11.08 10.03
C THR A 92 6.81 -9.86 10.01
N ALA A 93 5.48 -10.02 9.88
CA ALA A 93 4.55 -8.89 9.91
C ALA A 93 4.43 -8.30 11.33
N ASN A 94 4.86 -9.02 12.37
CA ASN A 94 4.96 -8.50 13.74
C ASN A 94 5.94 -7.33 13.86
N GLU A 95 6.74 -7.05 12.83
CA GLU A 95 7.56 -5.85 12.75
C GLU A 95 6.73 -4.58 12.57
N CYS A 96 5.45 -4.65 12.19
CA CYS A 96 4.51 -3.52 12.08
C CYS A 96 3.22 -3.76 12.88
N ASP A 97 2.41 -2.72 13.06
CA ASP A 97 1.06 -2.89 13.61
C ASP A 97 0.15 -3.46 12.52
N VAL A 98 0.11 -4.79 12.42
CA VAL A 98 -0.65 -5.53 11.39
C VAL A 98 -2.11 -5.08 11.32
N LYS A 99 -2.71 -4.68 12.44
CA LYS A 99 -4.13 -4.33 12.48
C LYS A 99 -4.39 -2.95 11.89
N ASN A 100 -3.48 -2.00 12.08
CA ASN A 100 -3.71 -0.59 11.75
C ASN A 100 -2.84 -0.07 10.60
N GLU A 101 -1.69 -0.70 10.31
CA GLU A 101 -0.71 -0.24 9.32
C GLU A 101 -0.68 -1.12 8.05
N LEU A 102 -1.33 -2.30 8.05
CA LEU A 102 -1.26 -3.28 6.97
C LEU A 102 -2.62 -3.48 6.29
N LEU A 103 -2.72 -3.08 5.02
CA LEU A 103 -3.88 -3.34 4.17
C LEU A 103 -3.61 -4.57 3.32
N ILE A 104 -4.44 -5.60 3.45
CA ILE A 104 -4.22 -6.89 2.80
C ILE A 104 -5.46 -7.25 1.99
N GLN A 105 -5.26 -7.67 0.74
CA GLN A 105 -6.34 -8.22 -0.09
C GLN A 105 -7.52 -7.23 -0.18
N GLU A 106 -8.70 -7.62 0.29
CA GLU A 106 -9.93 -6.81 0.23
C GLU A 106 -9.76 -5.48 0.94
N ASN A 107 -9.09 -5.43 2.10
CA ASN A 107 -8.86 -4.20 2.84
C ASN A 107 -8.06 -3.18 2.01
N PHE A 108 -7.11 -3.64 1.18
CA PHE A 108 -6.35 -2.73 0.33
C PHE A 108 -7.21 -2.17 -0.79
N TRP A 109 -7.90 -3.04 -1.54
CA TRP A 109 -8.69 -2.61 -2.68
C TRP A 109 -9.90 -1.76 -2.26
N ASN A 110 -10.55 -2.13 -1.16
CA ASN A 110 -11.70 -1.40 -0.62
C ASN A 110 -11.28 -0.04 -0.06
N GLU A 111 -10.14 0.07 0.63
CA GLU A 111 -9.62 1.36 1.09
C GLU A 111 -9.29 2.29 -0.08
N CYS A 112 -8.76 1.73 -1.19
CA CYS A 112 -8.49 2.52 -2.39
C CYS A 112 -9.75 3.00 -3.09
N ALA A 113 -10.81 2.19 -3.12
CA ALA A 113 -12.06 2.54 -3.78
C ALA A 113 -12.98 3.39 -2.90
N GLY A 114 -12.88 3.28 -1.59
CA GLY A 114 -13.84 3.84 -0.63
C GLY A 114 -15.13 3.02 -0.51
N GLU A 115 -15.19 1.85 -1.15
CA GLU A 115 -16.32 0.91 -1.13
C GLU A 115 -15.85 -0.53 -1.30
N GLU A 116 -16.73 -1.52 -1.10
CA GLU A 116 -16.41 -2.93 -1.30
C GLU A 116 -16.32 -3.27 -2.78
N VAL A 117 -15.10 -3.42 -3.31
CA VAL A 117 -14.85 -3.67 -4.75
C VAL A 117 -14.10 -4.97 -5.03
N TYR A 118 -13.64 -5.66 -3.98
CA TYR A 118 -12.69 -6.75 -4.17
C TYR A 118 -13.25 -7.94 -4.94
N GLU A 119 -14.50 -8.34 -4.69
CA GLU A 119 -15.13 -9.44 -5.43
C GLU A 119 -15.42 -9.07 -6.89
N ASP A 120 -15.84 -7.83 -7.14
CA ASP A 120 -16.02 -7.32 -8.50
C ASP A 120 -14.70 -7.33 -9.28
N LEU A 121 -13.62 -6.90 -8.63
CA LEU A 121 -12.27 -6.98 -9.18
C LEU A 121 -11.92 -8.43 -9.56
N LEU A 122 -12.17 -9.39 -8.66
CA LEU A 122 -11.93 -10.81 -8.91
C LEU A 122 -12.77 -11.34 -10.08
N ASN A 123 -14.04 -10.93 -10.18
CA ASN A 123 -14.92 -11.32 -11.29
C ASN A 123 -14.39 -10.79 -12.62
N ILE A 124 -13.99 -9.52 -12.69
CA ILE A 124 -13.38 -8.94 -13.88
C ILE A 124 -12.11 -9.72 -14.29
N PHE A 125 -11.22 -10.03 -13.34
CA PHE A 125 -10.03 -10.82 -13.64
C PHE A 125 -10.35 -12.23 -14.16
N ARG A 126 -11.40 -12.89 -13.64
CA ARG A 126 -11.84 -14.20 -14.12
C ARG A 126 -12.40 -14.10 -15.55
N GLU A 127 -13.27 -13.13 -15.81
CA GLU A 127 -13.89 -12.92 -17.12
C GLU A 127 -12.84 -12.62 -18.20
N VAL A 128 -11.99 -11.62 -17.96
CA VAL A 128 -10.88 -11.27 -18.87
C VAL A 128 -9.92 -12.44 -19.02
N GLY A 129 -9.65 -13.19 -17.94
CA GLY A 129 -8.81 -14.38 -17.96
C GLY A 129 -9.36 -15.46 -18.90
N VAL A 130 -10.67 -15.70 -18.91
CA VAL A 130 -11.33 -16.65 -19.82
C VAL A 130 -11.23 -16.17 -21.27
N GLU A 131 -11.56 -14.90 -21.53
CA GLU A 131 -11.50 -14.32 -22.87
C GLU A 131 -10.09 -14.39 -23.48
N MET A 132 -9.08 -14.08 -22.65
CA MET A 132 -7.69 -13.99 -23.09
C MET A 132 -6.95 -15.33 -23.10
N LYS A 133 -7.53 -16.40 -22.53
CA LYS A 133 -6.88 -17.70 -22.34
C LYS A 133 -6.23 -18.21 -23.63
N SER A 134 -6.97 -18.22 -24.73
CA SER A 134 -6.48 -18.74 -26.02
C SER A 134 -5.28 -17.96 -26.54
N LYS A 135 -5.31 -16.62 -26.43
CA LYS A 135 -4.22 -15.73 -26.84
C LYS A 135 -2.99 -15.93 -25.97
N ILE A 136 -3.18 -16.07 -24.65
CA ILE A 136 -2.10 -16.33 -23.69
C ILE A 136 -1.45 -17.69 -24.00
N ASP A 137 -2.24 -18.74 -24.19
CA ASP A 137 -1.75 -20.09 -24.51
C ASP A 137 -0.93 -20.11 -25.82
N GLN A 138 -1.39 -19.40 -26.85
CA GLN A 138 -0.66 -19.25 -28.11
C GLN A 138 0.67 -18.50 -27.91
N TRP A 139 0.65 -17.39 -27.16
CA TRP A 139 1.84 -16.61 -26.85
C TRP A 139 2.87 -17.43 -26.07
N ILE A 140 2.46 -18.16 -25.04
CA ILE A 140 3.33 -19.05 -24.26
C ILE A 140 3.98 -20.07 -25.19
N LYS A 141 3.19 -20.78 -26.02
CA LYS A 141 3.72 -21.78 -26.98
C LYS A 141 4.73 -21.17 -27.97
N SER A 142 4.54 -19.91 -28.38
CA SER A 142 5.48 -19.23 -29.29
C SER A 142 6.86 -18.94 -28.67
N LYS A 143 6.97 -18.89 -27.34
CA LYS A 143 8.22 -18.61 -26.62
C LYS A 143 9.09 -19.85 -26.38
N TYR A 144 8.51 -21.04 -26.49
CA TYR A 144 9.20 -22.32 -26.27
C TYR A 144 9.43 -23.11 -27.58
N LYS A 145 9.41 -22.40 -28.72
CA LYS A 145 9.96 -22.87 -30.00
C LYS A 145 11.33 -22.24 -30.21
#